data_AF-A0A2M8NR46-F1
#
_entry.id   AF-A0A2M8NR46-F1
#
_cell.length_a   1.000
_cell.length_b   1.000
_cell.length_c   1.000
_cell.angle_alpha   90.00
_cell.angle_beta   90.00
_cell.angle_gamma   90.00
#
_symmetry.space_group_name_H-M   'P 1'
#
loop_
_entity.id
_entity.type
_entity.pdbx_description
1 polymer ?
#
loop_
_entity_poly.entity_id
_entity_poly.type
_entity_poly.pdbx_seq_one_letter_code
_entity_poly.pdbx_strand_id
1 'polypeptide(L)'
;GRLLAHYQEYGALPKYTPFIQDDVTDLYINEHTLAPLRELGEAHGYNIHSRLELLAAQFNGTHSGDYFGILAYLPYTPKIHEKLERVRRRLRHATRRAVTLGYGPRYLHSTGQLHKGGANNGVFILITADHSMDVEIPNMPYTFGILNDAQAVGDMEALEAHHRRVIRLHIKGDVLAGIDKLLDAIEFVSERRL
;
A
#
# COMPACT_ATOMS: atom_id res chain seq x y z
N GLY A 1 9.85 2.14 -19.22
CA GLY A 1 10.20 1.20 -18.12
C GLY A 1 9.70 -0.19 -18.46
N ARG A 2 10.26 -1.25 -17.85
CA ARG A 2 9.95 -2.66 -18.17
C ARG A 2 8.44 -2.97 -18.24
N LEU A 3 7.66 -2.44 -17.30
CA LEU A 3 6.21 -2.66 -17.22
C LEU A 3 5.43 -2.03 -18.39
N LEU A 4 5.83 -0.85 -18.85
CA LEU A 4 5.22 -0.21 -20.01
C LEU A 4 5.60 -0.92 -21.32
N ALA A 5 6.82 -1.45 -21.41
CA ALA A 5 7.23 -2.29 -22.53
C ALA A 5 6.41 -3.59 -22.59
N HIS A 6 6.16 -4.22 -21.43
CA HIS A 6 5.26 -5.36 -21.34
C HIS A 6 3.83 -5.00 -21.76
N TYR A 7 3.31 -3.85 -21.32
CA TYR A 7 1.99 -3.39 -21.78
C TYR A 7 1.94 -3.20 -23.31
N GLN A 8 2.98 -2.63 -23.91
CA GLN A 8 3.07 -2.46 -25.35
C GLN A 8 3.08 -3.79 -26.12
N GLU A 9 3.74 -4.81 -25.57
CA GLU A 9 3.86 -6.12 -26.20
C GLU A 9 2.60 -6.99 -26.02
N TYR A 10 1.98 -6.96 -24.84
CA TYR A 10 0.90 -7.87 -24.45
C TYR A 10 -0.48 -7.21 -24.29
N GLY A 11 -0.57 -5.89 -24.37
CA GLY A 11 -1.81 -5.13 -24.18
C GLY A 11 -2.32 -5.05 -22.74
N ALA A 12 -1.54 -5.53 -21.76
CA ALA A 12 -1.89 -5.52 -20.35
C ALA A 12 -0.64 -5.43 -19.47
N LEU A 13 -0.78 -4.88 -18.26
CA LEU A 13 0.25 -5.00 -17.23
C LEU A 13 0.29 -6.44 -16.69
N PRO A 14 1.43 -6.90 -16.12
CA PRO A 14 1.50 -8.20 -15.47
C PRO A 14 0.39 -8.36 -14.43
N LYS A 15 -0.27 -9.52 -14.44
CA LYS A 15 -1.34 -9.81 -13.48
C LYS A 15 -0.73 -10.30 -12.17
N TYR A 16 -1.21 -9.72 -11.07
CA TYR A 16 -0.92 -10.18 -9.72
C TYR A 16 -2.21 -10.72 -9.11
N THR A 17 -2.14 -11.81 -8.36
CA THR A 17 -3.30 -12.36 -7.66
C THR A 17 -3.43 -11.69 -6.30
N PRO A 18 -4.59 -11.10 -5.96
CA PRO A 18 -4.80 -10.59 -4.62
C PRO A 18 -4.83 -11.73 -3.61
N PHE A 19 -4.26 -11.51 -2.44
CA PHE A 19 -4.32 -12.45 -1.32
C PHE A 19 -5.69 -12.42 -0.64
N ILE A 20 -6.26 -11.22 -0.49
CA ILE A 20 -7.64 -11.02 -0.01
C ILE A 20 -8.35 -10.13 -1.02
N GLN A 21 -9.55 -10.54 -1.41
CA GLN A 21 -10.38 -9.82 -2.35
C GLN A 21 -11.81 -9.73 -1.80
N ASP A 22 -12.38 -8.53 -1.87
CA ASP A 22 -13.82 -8.32 -1.71
C ASP A 22 -14.33 -7.27 -2.72
N ASP A 23 -15.58 -6.84 -2.51
CA ASP A 23 -16.27 -5.88 -3.38
C ASP A 23 -15.64 -4.48 -3.37
N VAL A 24 -14.92 -4.12 -2.30
CA VAL A 24 -14.38 -2.76 -2.09
C VAL A 24 -12.89 -2.71 -2.37
N THR A 25 -12.13 -3.75 -2.05
CA THR A 25 -10.67 -3.74 -2.25
C THR A 25 -10.09 -5.08 -2.62
N ASP A 26 -8.96 -5.02 -3.30
CA ASP A 26 -7.97 -6.10 -3.36
C ASP A 26 -6.77 -5.77 -2.48
N LEU A 27 -6.28 -6.77 -1.73
CA LEU A 27 -5.08 -6.68 -0.93
C LEU A 27 -4.02 -7.63 -1.49
N TYR A 28 -2.86 -7.06 -1.84
CA TYR A 28 -1.71 -7.78 -2.36
C TYR A 28 -0.58 -7.74 -1.33
N ILE A 29 0.07 -8.88 -1.15
CA ILE A 29 1.17 -9.07 -0.20
C ILE A 29 2.01 -10.24 -0.71
N ASN A 30 3.35 -10.11 -0.68
CA ASN A 30 4.23 -11.22 -1.02
C ASN A 30 4.47 -12.16 0.16
N GLU A 31 5.00 -13.34 -0.12
CA GLU A 31 5.27 -14.36 0.90
C GLU A 31 6.27 -13.87 1.96
N HIS A 32 7.25 -13.05 1.59
CA HIS A 32 8.22 -12.49 2.54
C HIS A 32 7.55 -11.64 3.63
N THR A 33 6.55 -10.83 3.26
CA THR A 33 5.79 -10.02 4.22
C THR A 33 4.73 -10.87 4.93
N LEU A 34 4.12 -11.84 4.25
CA LEU A 34 3.01 -12.64 4.78
C LEU A 34 3.43 -13.70 5.80
N ALA A 35 4.58 -14.36 5.61
CA ALA A 35 5.00 -15.47 6.48
C ALA A 35 5.12 -15.07 7.96
N PRO A 36 5.80 -13.95 8.33
CA PRO A 36 5.84 -13.50 9.72
C PRO A 36 4.46 -13.10 10.28
N LEU A 37 3.53 -12.66 9.44
CA LEU A 37 2.17 -12.32 9.86
C LEU A 37 1.34 -13.56 10.15
N ARG A 38 1.58 -14.68 9.45
CA ARG A 38 0.95 -15.98 9.77
C ARG A 38 1.38 -16.45 11.15
N GLU A 39 2.68 -16.42 11.43
CA GLU A 39 3.23 -16.75 12.75
C GLU A 39 2.65 -15.85 13.84
N LEU A 40 2.58 -14.53 13.59
CA LEU A 40 1.96 -13.58 14.52
C LEU A 40 0.47 -13.87 14.72
N GLY A 41 -0.25 -14.25 13.67
CA GLY A 41 -1.67 -14.59 13.75
C GLY A 41 -1.94 -15.86 14.53
N GLU A 42 -1.12 -16.89 14.36
CA GLU A 42 -1.15 -18.11 15.17
C GLU A 42 -0.86 -17.82 16.65
N ALA A 43 0.16 -16.99 16.93
CA ALA A 43 0.58 -16.68 18.30
C ALA A 43 -0.39 -15.74 19.05
N HIS A 44 -1.05 -14.81 18.35
CA HIS A 44 -1.84 -13.74 18.97
C HIS A 44 -3.32 -13.71 18.57
N GLY A 45 -3.79 -14.73 17.85
CA GLY A 45 -5.20 -14.85 17.46
C GLY A 45 -5.65 -13.75 16.50
N TYR A 46 -4.86 -13.52 15.45
CA TYR A 46 -5.33 -12.77 14.28
C TYR A 46 -5.78 -13.75 13.20
N ASN A 47 -6.91 -13.49 12.56
CA ASN A 47 -7.30 -14.16 11.33
C ASN A 47 -6.60 -13.49 10.12
N ILE A 48 -5.49 -14.07 9.68
CA ILE A 48 -4.69 -13.55 8.55
C ILE A 48 -5.44 -13.57 7.20
N HIS A 49 -6.58 -14.26 7.08
CA HIS A 49 -7.45 -14.22 5.90
C HIS A 49 -8.53 -13.12 5.99
N SER A 50 -8.64 -12.41 7.12
CA SER A 50 -9.45 -11.21 7.28
C SER A 50 -8.61 -9.97 6.96
N ARG A 51 -9.04 -9.11 6.04
CA ARG A 51 -8.32 -7.87 5.70
C ARG A 51 -8.07 -7.02 6.94
N LEU A 52 -9.10 -6.88 7.80
CA LEU A 52 -9.02 -6.08 9.02
C LEU A 52 -7.88 -6.57 9.91
N GLU A 53 -7.85 -7.88 10.15
CA GLU A 53 -6.91 -8.49 11.09
C GLU A 53 -5.52 -8.67 10.50
N LEU A 54 -5.39 -8.91 9.19
CA LEU A 54 -4.10 -8.92 8.48
C LEU A 54 -3.44 -7.55 8.53
N LEU A 55 -4.19 -6.47 8.24
CA LEU A 55 -3.69 -5.10 8.35
C LEU A 55 -3.32 -4.77 9.80
N ALA A 56 -4.16 -5.16 10.76
CA ALA A 56 -3.88 -4.97 12.18
C ALA A 56 -2.60 -5.71 12.62
N ALA A 57 -2.42 -6.95 12.17
CA ALA A 57 -1.22 -7.75 12.41
C ALA A 57 0.03 -7.04 11.86
N GLN A 58 -0.03 -6.52 10.62
CA GLN A 58 1.06 -5.72 10.02
C GLN A 58 1.39 -4.47 10.84
N PHE A 59 0.38 -3.75 11.33
CA PHE A 59 0.59 -2.53 12.11
C PHE A 59 1.16 -2.82 13.50
N ASN A 60 0.69 -3.89 14.15
CA ASN A 60 1.10 -4.25 15.49
C ASN A 60 2.45 -4.99 15.52
N GLY A 61 2.79 -5.75 14.47
CA GLY A 61 4.05 -6.49 14.32
C GLY A 61 5.29 -5.64 14.05
N THR A 62 5.27 -4.35 14.43
CA THR A 62 6.39 -3.42 14.23
C THR A 62 7.32 -3.35 15.45
N HIS A 63 8.62 -3.35 15.18
CA HIS A 63 9.68 -3.32 16.17
C HIS A 63 10.18 -1.90 16.45
N SER A 64 10.98 -1.75 17.51
CA SER A 64 11.67 -0.49 17.75
C SER A 64 12.56 -0.12 16.57
N GLY A 65 12.53 1.15 16.16
CA GLY A 65 13.24 1.63 14.98
C GLY A 65 12.47 1.49 13.66
N ASP A 66 11.34 0.78 13.63
CA ASP A 66 10.49 0.73 12.44
C ASP A 66 9.78 2.05 12.18
N TYR A 67 9.51 2.32 10.89
CA TYR A 67 8.66 3.41 10.44
C TYR A 67 7.71 2.95 9.35
N PHE A 68 6.60 3.69 9.19
CA PHE A 68 5.64 3.47 8.13
C PHE A 68 5.82 4.45 6.97
N GLY A 69 5.66 3.94 5.75
CA GLY A 69 5.52 4.75 4.53
C GLY A 69 4.17 4.51 3.86
N ILE A 70 3.31 5.52 3.88
CA ILE A 70 2.06 5.50 3.11
C ILE A 70 2.36 6.08 1.73
N LEU A 71 2.23 5.24 0.70
CA LEU A 71 2.51 5.57 -0.69
C LEU A 71 1.20 5.61 -1.47
N ALA A 72 0.69 6.81 -1.74
CA ALA A 72 -0.61 7.00 -2.36
C ALA A 72 -0.48 7.22 -3.88
N TYR A 73 -1.00 6.28 -4.66
CA TYR A 73 -1.27 6.39 -6.09
C TYR A 73 -2.76 6.65 -6.29
N LEU A 74 -3.20 7.77 -5.71
CA LEU A 74 -4.59 8.21 -5.70
C LEU A 74 -4.69 9.62 -6.28
N PRO A 75 -5.83 10.00 -6.87
CA PRO A 75 -6.06 11.38 -7.29
C PRO A 75 -5.93 12.33 -6.09
N TYR A 76 -5.20 13.42 -6.27
CA TYR A 76 -5.06 14.43 -5.23
C TYR A 76 -6.33 15.28 -5.17
N THR A 77 -7.08 15.14 -4.07
CA THR A 77 -8.18 16.02 -3.71
C THR A 77 -8.07 16.40 -2.24
N PRO A 78 -8.59 17.57 -1.80
CA PRO A 78 -8.56 17.94 -0.38
C PRO A 78 -9.18 16.88 0.54
N LYS A 79 -10.30 16.26 0.12
CA LYS A 79 -10.99 15.20 0.89
C LYS A 79 -10.15 13.94 1.04
N ILE A 80 -9.54 13.45 -0.04
CA ILE A 80 -8.67 12.27 -0.01
C ILE A 80 -7.44 12.56 0.84
N HIS A 81 -6.82 13.73 0.64
CA HIS A 81 -5.62 14.12 1.38
C HIS A 81 -5.88 14.23 2.88
N GLU A 82 -6.97 14.89 3.29
CA GLU A 82 -7.37 14.99 4.69
C GLU A 82 -7.59 13.61 5.33
N LYS A 83 -8.23 12.69 4.59
CA LYS A 83 -8.45 11.33 5.08
C LYS A 83 -7.15 10.53 5.20
N LEU A 84 -6.23 10.65 4.25
CA LEU A 84 -4.89 10.04 4.35
C LEU A 84 -4.07 10.63 5.51
N GLU A 85 -4.17 11.94 5.75
CA GLU A 85 -3.56 12.58 6.92
C GLU A 85 -4.18 12.09 8.24
N ARG A 86 -5.47 11.76 8.25
CA ARG A 86 -6.11 11.09 9.39
C ARG A 86 -5.54 9.69 9.60
N VAL A 87 -5.40 8.87 8.54
CA VAL A 87 -4.73 7.56 8.61
C VAL A 87 -3.31 7.71 9.18
N ARG A 88 -2.52 8.63 8.63
CA ARG A 88 -1.14 8.88 9.06
C ARG A 88 -1.05 9.21 10.55
N ARG A 89 -1.90 10.14 11.03
CA ARG A 89 -1.93 10.53 12.45
C ARG A 89 -2.38 9.38 13.33
N ARG A 90 -3.48 8.69 13.00
CA ARG A 90 -4.02 7.59 13.80
C ARG A 90 -3.05 6.42 13.88
N LEU A 91 -2.43 6.03 12.77
CA LEU A 91 -1.42 4.97 12.73
C LEU A 91 -0.22 5.31 13.62
N ARG A 92 0.27 6.57 13.55
CA ARG A 92 1.35 7.05 14.42
C ARG A 92 0.97 6.94 15.90
N HIS A 93 -0.25 7.35 16.26
CA HIS A 93 -0.71 7.28 17.65
C HIS A 93 -0.87 5.85 18.14
N ALA A 94 -1.50 4.98 17.34
CA ALA A 94 -1.74 3.58 17.70
C ALA A 94 -0.43 2.81 17.87
N THR A 95 0.53 2.99 16.96
CA THR A 95 1.76 2.19 16.90
C THR A 95 2.96 2.83 17.60
N ARG A 96 2.92 4.15 17.84
CA ARG A 96 4.06 4.98 18.28
C ARG A 96 5.28 4.92 17.35
N ARG A 97 5.06 4.62 16.06
CA ARG A 97 6.09 4.63 15.02
C ARG A 97 5.99 5.89 14.17
N ALA A 98 7.10 6.34 13.59
CA ALA A 98 7.08 7.42 12.63
C ALA A 98 6.27 7.00 11.39
N VAL A 99 5.48 7.92 10.83
CA VAL A 99 4.65 7.66 9.65
C VAL A 99 4.83 8.79 8.64
N THR A 100 5.26 8.44 7.45
CA THR A 100 5.34 9.33 6.28
C THR A 100 4.14 9.12 5.36
N LEU A 101 3.73 10.17 4.66
CA LEU A 101 2.73 10.12 3.60
C LEU A 101 3.32 10.78 2.35
N GLY A 102 3.32 10.07 1.24
CA GLY A 102 3.79 10.58 -0.05
C GLY A 102 2.87 10.17 -1.18
N TYR A 103 2.66 11.07 -2.14
CA TYR A 103 1.96 10.76 -3.39
C TYR A 103 2.95 10.29 -4.45
N GLY A 104 2.66 9.15 -5.08
CA GLY A 104 3.44 8.62 -6.19
C GLY A 104 3.30 9.47 -7.45
N PRO A 105 4.30 9.50 -8.33
CA PRO A 105 5.68 9.01 -8.16
C PRO A 105 6.60 10.05 -7.46
N ARG A 106 6.06 11.17 -6.97
CA ARG A 106 6.84 12.38 -6.59
C ARG A 106 7.83 12.17 -5.44
N TYR A 107 7.61 11.17 -4.57
CA TYR A 107 8.49 10.88 -3.43
C TYR A 107 9.82 10.22 -3.82
N LEU A 108 9.96 9.73 -5.06
CA LEU A 108 11.15 9.00 -5.52
C LEU A 108 12.44 9.85 -5.50
N HIS A 109 12.34 11.17 -5.58
CA HIS A 109 13.50 12.05 -5.65
C HIS A 109 14.07 12.48 -4.30
N SER A 110 13.35 12.29 -3.18
CA SER A 110 13.78 12.76 -1.85
C SER A 110 13.84 11.67 -0.78
N THR A 111 12.92 10.70 -0.77
CA THR A 111 12.91 9.60 0.23
C THR A 111 13.29 8.23 -0.33
N GLY A 112 13.61 8.15 -1.63
CA GLY A 112 14.02 6.91 -2.30
C GLY A 112 15.18 6.20 -1.61
N GLN A 113 16.19 6.95 -1.14
CA GLN A 113 17.33 6.38 -0.40
C GLN A 113 16.92 5.82 0.96
N LEU A 114 16.01 6.48 1.69
CA LEU A 114 15.51 5.99 2.98
C LEU A 114 14.67 4.72 2.80
N HIS A 115 13.85 4.67 1.74
CA HIS A 115 12.92 3.57 1.50
C HIS A 115 13.58 2.33 0.91
N LYS A 116 14.58 2.51 0.04
CA LYS A 116 15.20 1.40 -0.72
C LYS A 116 16.63 1.11 -0.25
N GLY A 117 17.41 2.14 0.11
CA GLY A 117 18.83 2.02 0.46
C GLY A 117 19.21 2.10 1.95
N GLY A 118 18.28 2.41 2.86
CA GLY A 118 18.52 2.47 4.31
C GLY A 118 18.39 1.11 5.01
N ALA A 119 18.51 1.09 6.34
CA ALA A 119 18.25 -0.12 7.16
C ALA A 119 16.88 -0.74 6.83
N ASN A 120 16.71 -2.06 6.99
CA ASN A 120 15.46 -2.75 6.65
C ASN A 120 14.34 -2.57 7.70
N ASN A 121 14.00 -1.32 8.03
CA ASN A 121 13.05 -0.93 9.06
C ASN A 121 11.80 -0.21 8.51
N GLY A 122 11.64 -0.18 7.17
CA GLY A 122 10.47 0.40 6.52
C GLY A 122 9.32 -0.59 6.38
N VAL A 123 8.11 -0.14 6.73
CA VAL A 123 6.84 -0.87 6.56
C VAL A 123 5.92 -0.04 5.66
N PHE A 124 5.58 -0.56 4.49
CA PHE A 124 4.94 0.24 3.44
C PHE A 124 3.48 -0.16 3.22
N ILE A 125 2.64 0.87 3.05
CA ILE A 125 1.24 0.75 2.66
C ILE A 125 1.10 1.48 1.33
N LEU A 126 1.05 0.71 0.24
CA LEU A 126 0.82 1.23 -1.10
C LEU A 126 -0.69 1.27 -1.36
N ILE A 127 -1.24 2.42 -1.70
CA ILE A 127 -2.67 2.60 -1.93
C ILE A 127 -2.88 2.96 -3.40
N THR A 128 -3.68 2.15 -4.10
CA THR A 128 -4.07 2.36 -5.49
C THR A 128 -5.60 2.34 -5.59
N ALA A 129 -6.17 2.83 -6.68
CA ALA A 129 -7.59 2.74 -6.93
C ALA A 129 -7.87 2.62 -8.43
N ASP A 130 -9.08 2.20 -8.78
CA ASP A 130 -9.58 2.33 -10.15
C ASP A 130 -9.55 3.79 -10.62
N HIS A 131 -9.28 3.96 -11.92
CA HIS A 131 -9.28 5.28 -12.56
C HIS A 131 -10.70 5.64 -12.99
N SER A 132 -11.35 6.57 -12.26
CA SER A 132 -12.69 7.07 -12.64
C SER A 132 -12.69 7.88 -13.94
N MET A 133 -11.54 8.46 -14.29
CA MET A 133 -11.27 9.06 -15.59
C MET A 133 -9.89 8.60 -16.02
N ASP A 134 -9.80 8.03 -17.22
CA ASP A 134 -8.53 7.66 -17.82
C ASP A 134 -8.31 8.43 -19.11
N VAL A 135 -7.17 9.12 -19.19
CA VAL A 135 -6.87 10.09 -20.23
C VAL A 135 -5.77 9.54 -21.12
N GLU A 136 -6.00 9.56 -22.44
CA GLU A 136 -4.99 9.19 -23.42
C GLU A 136 -3.80 10.14 -23.38
N ILE A 137 -2.60 9.61 -23.56
CA ILE A 137 -1.39 10.41 -23.71
C ILE A 137 -1.09 10.50 -25.21
N PRO A 138 -1.04 11.71 -25.81
CA PRO A 138 -0.76 11.86 -27.22
C PRO A 138 0.52 11.15 -27.65
N ASN A 139 0.43 10.38 -28.74
CA ASN A 139 1.53 9.59 -29.33
C ASN A 139 2.10 8.48 -28.42
N MET A 140 1.43 8.13 -27.32
CA MET A 140 1.81 7.00 -26.48
C MET A 140 0.78 5.88 -26.62
N PRO A 141 1.22 4.61 -26.60
CA PRO A 141 0.32 3.46 -26.71
C PRO A 141 -0.35 3.08 -25.37
N TYR A 142 -0.37 3.99 -24.39
CA TYR A 142 -0.95 3.78 -23.07
C TYR A 142 -1.49 5.10 -22.52
N THR A 143 -2.40 5.01 -21.56
CA THR A 143 -3.06 6.15 -20.91
C THR A 143 -2.31 6.61 -19.65
N PHE A 144 -2.75 7.73 -19.06
CA PHE A 144 -2.24 8.17 -17.75
C PHE A 144 -2.54 7.18 -16.63
N GLY A 145 -3.70 6.49 -16.66
CA GLY A 145 -4.04 5.45 -15.70
C GLY A 145 -3.08 4.27 -15.77
N ILE A 146 -2.82 3.75 -16.97
CA ILE A 146 -1.83 2.68 -17.18
C ILE A 146 -0.43 3.11 -16.75
N LEU A 147 -0.03 4.36 -17.03
CA LEU A 147 1.24 4.90 -16.56
C LEU A 147 1.31 4.92 -15.02
N ASN A 148 0.25 5.38 -14.35
CA ASN A 148 0.17 5.41 -12.89
C ASN A 148 0.22 4.00 -12.29
N ASP A 149 -0.51 3.04 -12.86
CA ASP A 149 -0.53 1.65 -12.40
C ASP A 149 0.83 0.97 -12.59
N ALA A 150 1.47 1.19 -13.75
CA ALA A 150 2.82 0.70 -14.00
C ALA A 150 3.83 1.27 -12.99
N GLN A 151 3.69 2.52 -12.59
CA GLN A 151 4.53 3.11 -11.56
C GLN A 151 4.27 2.51 -10.17
N ALA A 152 3.01 2.31 -9.80
CA ALA A 152 2.63 1.71 -8.52
C ALA A 152 3.15 0.27 -8.41
N VAL A 153 2.95 -0.54 -9.45
CA VAL A 153 3.46 -1.92 -9.52
C VAL A 153 4.98 -1.93 -9.46
N GLY A 154 5.66 -1.08 -10.25
CA GLY A 154 7.12 -1.01 -10.23
C GLY A 154 7.70 -0.62 -8.87
N ASP A 155 7.01 0.24 -8.12
CA ASP A 155 7.42 0.60 -6.77
C ASP A 155 7.18 -0.54 -5.76
N MET A 156 6.08 -1.28 -5.87
CA MET A 156 5.86 -2.49 -5.08
C MET A 156 6.97 -3.51 -5.34
N GLU A 157 7.25 -3.84 -6.61
CA GLU A 157 8.32 -4.78 -6.98
C GLU A 157 9.68 -4.33 -6.45
N ALA A 158 9.99 -3.03 -6.52
CA ALA A 158 11.25 -2.52 -6.00
C ALA A 158 11.34 -2.67 -4.47
N LEU A 159 10.26 -2.40 -3.73
CA LEU A 159 10.21 -2.61 -2.28
C LEU A 159 10.39 -4.09 -1.93
N GLU A 160 9.71 -4.98 -2.65
CA GLU A 160 9.80 -6.42 -2.44
C GLU A 160 11.20 -6.97 -2.76
N ALA A 161 11.83 -6.50 -3.83
CA ALA A 161 13.21 -6.86 -4.20
C ALA A 161 14.24 -6.42 -3.14
N HIS A 162 13.93 -5.37 -2.38
CA HIS A 162 14.72 -4.93 -1.22
C HIS A 162 14.27 -5.55 0.11
N HIS A 163 13.46 -6.62 0.06
CA HIS A 163 12.92 -7.30 1.24
C HIS A 163 12.19 -6.36 2.21
N ARG A 164 11.56 -5.30 1.68
CA ARG A 164 10.73 -4.41 2.49
C ARG A 164 9.39 -5.09 2.77
N ARG A 165 8.87 -4.87 3.96
CA ARG A 165 7.51 -5.27 4.34
C ARG A 165 6.53 -4.34 3.64
N VAL A 166 5.78 -4.83 2.66
CA VAL A 166 4.85 -4.01 1.87
C VAL A 166 3.51 -4.72 1.67
N ILE A 167 2.44 -3.96 1.86
CA ILE A 167 1.08 -4.35 1.47
C ILE A 167 0.58 -3.32 0.46
N ARG A 168 -0.04 -3.80 -0.62
CA ARG A 168 -0.79 -2.94 -1.55
C ARG A 168 -2.29 -3.13 -1.35
N LEU A 169 -2.99 -2.06 -1.01
CA LEU A 169 -4.44 -1.99 -0.99
C LEU A 169 -4.92 -1.29 -2.26
N HIS A 170 -5.60 -2.02 -3.12
CA HIS A 170 -6.23 -1.49 -4.32
C HIS A 170 -7.73 -1.32 -4.08
N ILE A 171 -8.25 -0.11 -4.28
CA ILE A 171 -9.64 0.24 -4.00
C ILE A 171 -10.46 0.19 -5.28
N LYS A 172 -11.54 -0.60 -5.27
CA LYS A 172 -12.50 -0.73 -6.35
C LYS A 172 -13.66 0.24 -6.12
N GLY A 173 -13.67 1.36 -6.81
CA GLY A 173 -14.72 2.39 -6.64
C GLY A 173 -14.41 3.47 -5.60
N ASP A 174 -15.25 3.60 -4.55
CA ASP A 174 -15.18 4.75 -3.63
C ASP A 174 -13.87 4.76 -2.81
N VAL A 175 -12.94 5.61 -3.25
CA VAL A 175 -11.63 5.83 -2.62
C VAL A 175 -11.75 6.17 -1.13
N LEU A 176 -12.75 6.96 -0.73
CA LEU A 176 -12.90 7.35 0.67
C LEU A 176 -13.33 6.17 1.53
N ALA A 177 -14.22 5.31 1.02
CA ALA A 177 -14.65 4.08 1.70
C ALA A 177 -13.53 3.03 1.76
N GLY A 178 -12.70 2.93 0.71
CA GLY A 178 -11.52 2.08 0.71
C GLY A 178 -10.46 2.52 1.73
N ILE A 179 -10.24 3.83 1.87
CA ILE A 179 -9.33 4.38 2.90
C ILE A 179 -9.87 4.10 4.32
N ASP A 180 -11.20 4.09 4.52
CA ASP A 180 -11.78 3.74 5.83
C ASP A 180 -11.38 2.34 6.29
N LYS A 181 -11.13 1.39 5.38
CA LYS A 181 -10.63 0.05 5.75
C LYS A 181 -9.28 0.08 6.46
N LEU A 182 -8.43 1.08 6.17
CA LEU A 182 -7.18 1.29 6.91
C LEU A 182 -7.47 1.87 8.31
N LEU A 183 -8.44 2.78 8.42
CA LEU A 183 -8.84 3.37 9.71
C LEU A 183 -9.45 2.31 10.62
N ASP A 184 -10.31 1.42 10.10
CA ASP A 184 -10.92 0.32 10.83
C ASP A 184 -9.83 -0.59 11.45
N ALA A 185 -8.80 -0.95 10.67
CA ALA A 185 -7.69 -1.77 11.15
C ALA A 185 -6.84 -1.05 12.21
N ILE A 186 -6.66 0.26 12.10
CA ILE A 186 -5.94 1.06 13.10
C ILE A 186 -6.75 1.16 14.41
N GLU A 187 -8.06 1.31 14.32
CA GLU A 187 -8.94 1.32 15.51
C GLU A 187 -8.90 -0.03 16.22
N PHE A 188 -9.00 -1.13 15.46
CA PHE A 188 -8.88 -2.48 16.00
C PHE A 188 -7.57 -2.71 16.76
N VAL A 189 -6.44 -2.20 16.26
CA VAL A 189 -5.14 -2.23 16.97
C VAL A 189 -5.18 -1.40 18.26
N SER A 190 -5.88 -0.28 18.25
CA SER A 190 -5.97 0.62 19.39
C SER A 190 -6.82 0.00 20.51
N GLU A 191 -7.93 -0.66 20.16
CA GLU A 191 -8.84 -1.33 21.10
C GLU A 191 -8.20 -2.55 21.76
N ARG A 192 -7.41 -3.36 21.02
CA ARG A 192 -6.72 -4.54 21.59
C ARG A 192 -5.53 -4.20 22.50
N ARG A 193 -5.12 -2.93 22.57
CA ARG A 193 -4.05 -2.45 23.47
C ARG A 193 -4.58 -1.85 24.77
N LEU A 194 -5.89 -1.65 24.89
CA LEU A 194 -6.59 -1.29 26.12
C LEU A 194 -6.93 -2.55 26.92
#